data_AF-A0A6C0ENM0-F1
#
_entry.id   AF-A0A6C0ENM0-F1
#
_cell.length_a   1.000
_cell.length_b   1.000
_cell.length_c   1.000
_cell.angle_alpha   90.00
_cell.angle_beta   90.00
_cell.angle_gamma   90.00
#
_symmetry.space_group_name_H-M   'P 1'
#
loop_
_entity.id
_entity.type
_entity.pdbx_description
1 polymer ?
#
loop_
_entity_poly.entity_id
_entity_poly.type
_entity_poly.pdbx_seq_one_letter_code
_entity_poly.pdbx_strand_id
1 'polypeptide(L)'
;MFIPKKYCSKTSEELNDYVDFQVQDAFHWEVFLMIDYNNHHKDNNYDGGLSFIDRIYASLGWYHTEWNLEELKSSIKNTNDYMNTISDMLGDEECCMFGLHFIEDTLPTP
;
A
#
# COMPACT_ATOMS: atom_id res chain seq x y z
N MET A 1 -13.47 8.66 -0.29
CA MET A 1 -12.55 7.73 -0.97
C MET A 1 -11.37 8.53 -1.47
N PHE A 2 -10.16 8.18 -1.03
CA PHE A 2 -8.93 8.94 -1.29
C PHE A 2 -8.07 8.30 -2.38
N ILE A 3 -8.21 6.98 -2.57
CA ILE A 3 -7.54 6.27 -3.66
C ILE A 3 -8.01 6.80 -5.02
N PRO A 4 -7.08 7.18 -5.92
CA PRO A 4 -7.41 7.53 -7.30
C PRO A 4 -8.10 6.38 -8.05
N LYS A 5 -9.13 6.70 -8.85
CA LYS A 5 -9.95 5.72 -9.57
C LYS A 5 -9.15 4.72 -10.42
N LYS A 6 -7.98 5.12 -10.94
CA LYS A 6 -7.11 4.26 -11.76
C LYS A 6 -6.62 3.01 -11.03
N TYR A 7 -6.60 3.02 -9.70
CA TYR A 7 -6.22 1.87 -8.88
C TYR A 7 -7.43 1.02 -8.44
N CYS A 8 -8.66 1.50 -8.66
CA CYS A 8 -9.88 0.84 -8.17
C CYS A 8 -10.45 -0.21 -9.14
N SER A 9 -9.92 -0.32 -10.35
CA SER A 9 -10.58 -1.01 -11.47
C SER A 9 -9.88 -2.26 -11.97
N LYS A 10 -8.74 -2.65 -11.39
CA LYS A 10 -8.02 -3.84 -11.85
C LYS A 10 -8.69 -5.12 -11.33
N THR A 11 -8.94 -6.03 -12.25
CA THR A 11 -9.36 -7.40 -11.94
C THR A 11 -8.24 -8.17 -11.24
N SER A 12 -8.57 -9.27 -10.56
CA SER A 12 -7.58 -10.11 -9.88
C SER A 12 -6.56 -10.74 -10.85
N GLU A 13 -6.96 -10.98 -12.11
CA GLU A 13 -6.07 -11.46 -13.17
C GLU A 13 -5.05 -10.39 -13.58
N GLU A 14 -5.51 -9.15 -13.80
CA GLU A 14 -4.63 -8.01 -14.08
C GLU A 14 -3.70 -7.67 -12.91
N LEU A 15 -4.06 -8.04 -11.68
CA LEU A 15 -3.21 -7.87 -10.50
C LEU A 15 -2.12 -8.95 -10.46
N ASN A 16 -2.44 -10.21 -10.75
CA ASN A 16 -1.45 -11.29 -10.76
C ASN A 16 -0.37 -11.04 -11.81
N ASP A 17 -0.75 -10.67 -13.03
CA ASP A 17 0.21 -10.31 -14.09
C ASP A 17 1.09 -9.12 -13.70
N TYR A 18 0.53 -8.16 -12.95
CA TYR A 18 1.25 -6.98 -12.50
C TYR A 18 2.20 -7.29 -11.35
N VAL A 19 1.80 -8.15 -10.41
CA VAL A 19 2.64 -8.60 -9.31
C VAL A 19 3.82 -9.42 -9.84
N ASP A 20 3.57 -10.38 -10.73
CA ASP A 20 4.62 -11.21 -11.32
C ASP A 20 5.65 -10.40 -12.11
N PHE A 21 5.21 -9.31 -12.75
CA PHE A 21 6.08 -8.36 -13.44
C PHE A 21 6.88 -7.47 -12.46
N GLN A 22 6.23 -6.94 -11.42
CA GLN A 22 6.83 -5.97 -10.50
C GLN A 22 7.81 -6.61 -9.50
N VAL A 23 7.61 -7.89 -9.14
CA VAL A 23 8.61 -8.67 -8.38
C VAL A 23 9.96 -8.74 -9.11
N GLN A 24 9.99 -8.54 -10.43
CA GLN A 24 11.22 -8.55 -11.22
C GLN A 24 11.89 -7.17 -11.38
N ASP A 25 11.16 -6.07 -11.21
CA ASP A 25 11.63 -4.72 -11.61
C ASP A 25 11.85 -3.77 -10.43
N ALA A 26 10.97 -3.78 -9.41
CA ALA A 26 11.11 -3.12 -8.10
C ALA A 26 9.75 -3.13 -7.36
N PHE A 27 9.77 -2.92 -6.03
CA PHE A 27 8.55 -2.70 -5.26
C PHE A 27 8.06 -1.26 -5.36
N HIS A 28 6.77 -1.07 -5.62
CA HIS A 28 6.13 0.25 -5.72
C HIS A 28 4.85 0.33 -4.87
N TRP A 29 4.67 1.44 -4.15
CA TRP A 29 3.48 1.70 -3.34
C TRP A 29 2.15 1.58 -4.12
N GLU A 30 2.18 1.92 -5.42
CA GLU A 30 1.03 1.77 -6.31
C GLU A 30 0.52 0.32 -6.36
N VAL A 31 1.44 -0.64 -6.43
CA VAL A 31 1.12 -2.07 -6.51
C VAL A 31 0.41 -2.52 -5.24
N PHE A 32 1.00 -2.20 -4.09
CA PHE A 32 0.43 -2.56 -2.79
C PHE A 32 -0.92 -1.92 -2.56
N LEU A 33 -1.11 -0.65 -2.96
CA LEU A 33 -2.41 0.00 -2.84
C LEU A 33 -3.48 -0.67 -3.72
N MET A 34 -3.12 -1.11 -4.92
CA MET A 34 -4.05 -1.82 -5.81
C MET A 34 -4.45 -3.18 -5.24
N ILE A 35 -3.49 -3.93 -4.68
CA ILE A 35 -3.75 -5.22 -4.02
C ILE A 35 -4.61 -5.00 -2.77
N ASP A 36 -4.24 -4.03 -1.95
CA ASP A 36 -4.96 -3.63 -0.74
C ASP A 36 -6.42 -3.30 -1.05
N TYR A 37 -6.64 -2.46 -2.06
CA TYR A 37 -7.97 -2.11 -2.51
C TYR A 37 -8.74 -3.36 -2.92
N ASN A 38 -8.20 -4.22 -3.78
CA ASN A 38 -8.90 -5.39 -4.29
C ASN A 38 -9.38 -6.32 -3.15
N ASN A 39 -8.53 -6.52 -2.13
CA ASN A 39 -8.79 -7.39 -1.00
C ASN A 39 -9.71 -6.77 0.07
N HIS A 40 -9.56 -5.47 0.36
CA HIS A 40 -10.15 -4.85 1.55
C HIS A 40 -11.22 -3.80 1.29
N HIS A 41 -11.45 -3.34 0.04
CA HIS A 41 -12.37 -2.22 -0.20
C HIS A 41 -13.85 -2.47 0.16
N LYS A 42 -14.21 -3.73 0.40
CA LYS A 42 -15.56 -4.15 0.83
C LYS A 42 -15.65 -4.36 2.34
N ASP A 43 -14.54 -4.23 3.08
CA ASP A 43 -14.53 -4.37 4.52
C ASP A 43 -15.29 -3.22 5.18
N ASN A 44 -16.03 -3.52 6.26
CA ASN A 44 -16.86 -2.53 6.95
C ASN A 44 -16.06 -1.35 7.53
N ASN A 45 -14.76 -1.54 7.77
CA ASN A 45 -13.85 -0.56 8.33
C ASN A 45 -12.93 0.07 7.26
N TYR A 46 -13.21 -0.13 5.97
CA TYR A 46 -12.38 0.41 4.90
C TYR A 46 -12.53 1.93 4.77
N ASP A 47 -11.55 2.69 5.26
CA ASP A 47 -11.57 4.16 5.24
C ASP A 47 -11.02 4.75 3.93
N GLY A 48 -11.57 4.28 2.81
CA GLY A 48 -11.33 4.86 1.48
C GLY A 48 -9.85 4.89 1.04
N GLY A 49 -9.00 4.04 1.60
CA GLY A 49 -7.55 3.99 1.39
C GLY A 49 -6.73 4.28 2.65
N LEU A 50 -7.25 5.03 3.63
CA LEU A 50 -6.47 5.33 4.84
C LEU A 50 -6.20 4.11 5.71
N SER A 51 -7.06 3.09 5.61
CA SER A 51 -6.83 1.78 6.22
C SER A 51 -5.60 1.04 5.66
N PHE A 52 -5.14 1.38 4.45
CA PHE A 52 -3.87 0.88 3.92
C PHE A 52 -2.69 1.40 4.74
N ILE A 53 -2.74 2.67 5.15
CA ILE A 53 -1.70 3.29 5.99
C ILE A 53 -1.64 2.60 7.36
N ASP A 54 -2.80 2.25 7.93
CA ASP A 54 -2.88 1.45 9.16
C ASP A 54 -2.17 0.10 9.02
N ARG A 55 -2.31 -0.56 7.86
CA ARG A 55 -1.67 -1.85 7.58
C ARG A 55 -0.17 -1.72 7.37
N ILE A 56 0.30 -0.71 6.65
CA ILE A 56 1.74 -0.43 6.53
C ILE A 56 2.34 -0.21 7.93
N TYR A 57 1.68 0.59 8.76
CA TYR A 57 2.14 0.84 10.12
C TYR A 57 2.12 -0.41 10.99
N ALA A 58 1.12 -1.28 10.85
CA ALA A 58 1.10 -2.56 11.55
C ALA A 58 2.29 -3.46 11.17
N SER A 59 2.73 -3.43 9.92
CA SER A 59 3.85 -4.23 9.42
C SER A 59 5.23 -3.62 9.72
N LEU A 60 5.38 -2.30 9.58
CA LEU A 60 6.68 -1.62 9.65
C LEU A 60 6.83 -0.62 10.81
N GLY A 61 5.73 -0.17 11.41
CA GLY A 61 5.75 0.92 12.40
C GLY A 61 6.56 0.62 13.67
N TRP A 62 6.80 -0.66 13.97
CA TRP A 62 7.71 -1.08 15.04
C TRP A 62 9.18 -0.74 14.78
N TYR A 63 9.60 -0.62 13.51
CA TYR A 63 10.92 -0.13 13.11
C TYR A 63 11.01 1.39 13.08
N HIS A 64 9.86 2.08 13.01
CA HIS A 64 9.75 3.52 12.79
C HIS A 64 8.89 4.18 13.86
N THR A 65 9.39 4.25 15.09
CA THR A 65 8.68 4.85 16.23
C THR A 65 8.42 6.35 16.07
N GLU A 66 9.14 7.01 15.17
CA GLU A 66 9.02 8.41 14.81
C GLU A 66 7.87 8.70 13.84
N TRP A 67 7.27 7.67 13.23
CA TRP A 67 6.19 7.86 12.27
C TRP A 67 4.94 8.44 12.92
N ASN A 68 4.49 9.56 12.38
CA ASN A 68 3.25 10.21 12.77
C ASN A 68 2.12 9.83 11.81
N LEU A 69 1.41 8.75 12.15
CA LEU A 69 0.34 8.20 11.32
C LEU A 69 -0.77 9.21 11.03
N GLU A 70 -1.15 10.00 12.04
CA GLU A 70 -2.23 10.99 11.90
C GLU A 70 -1.84 12.12 10.97
N GLU A 71 -0.56 12.53 11.00
CA GLU A 71 -0.02 13.52 10.07
C GLU A 71 -0.01 12.99 8.64
N LEU A 72 0.46 11.76 8.41
CA LEU A 72 0.42 11.13 7.09
C LEU A 72 -1.00 11.02 6.54
N LYS A 73 -1.94 10.52 7.35
CA LYS A 73 -3.36 10.43 6.96
C LYS A 73 -3.95 11.81 6.69
N SER A 74 -3.58 12.82 7.46
CA SER A 74 -4.01 14.20 7.24
C SER A 74 -3.47 14.76 5.92
N SER A 75 -2.19 14.53 5.62
CA SER A 75 -1.57 14.92 4.34
C SER A 75 -2.29 14.29 3.15
N ILE A 76 -2.62 13.00 3.26
CA ILE A 76 -3.39 12.27 2.25
C ILE A 76 -4.81 12.83 2.07
N LYS A 77 -5.48 13.23 3.16
CA LYS A 77 -6.81 13.86 3.08
C LYS A 77 -6.80 15.21 2.36
N ASN A 78 -5.66 15.90 2.38
CA ASN A 78 -5.49 17.26 1.86
C ASN A 78 -4.75 17.32 0.51
N THR A 79 -4.37 16.18 -0.06
CA THR A 79 -3.66 16.08 -1.34
C THR A 79 -4.56 15.47 -2.43
N ASN A 80 -4.21 15.73 -3.68
CA ASN A 80 -4.74 14.99 -4.83
C ASN A 80 -3.78 13.89 -5.30
N ASP A 81 -2.59 13.81 -4.69
CA ASP A 81 -1.51 12.94 -5.09
C ASP A 81 -1.15 11.97 -3.95
N TYR A 82 -2.03 10.97 -3.81
CA TYR A 82 -1.96 9.98 -2.75
C TYR A 82 -0.61 9.23 -2.77
N MET A 83 -0.12 8.87 -3.95
CA MET A 83 1.11 8.06 -4.08
C MET A 83 2.36 8.86 -3.76
N ASN A 84 2.52 10.05 -4.32
CA ASN A 84 3.69 10.86 -4.01
C ASN A 84 3.71 11.23 -2.53
N THR A 85 2.54 11.44 -1.90
CA THR A 85 2.47 11.69 -0.46
C THR A 85 2.96 10.49 0.37
N ILE A 86 2.65 9.26 -0.04
CA ILE A 86 3.19 8.06 0.63
C ILE A 86 4.69 7.94 0.37
N SER A 87 5.13 8.01 -0.89
CA SER A 87 6.55 7.90 -1.24
C SER A 87 7.42 8.95 -0.55
N ASP A 88 6.97 10.21 -0.53
CA ASP A 88 7.71 11.33 0.08
C ASP A 88 7.83 11.19 1.60
N MET A 89 6.81 10.62 2.26
CA MET A 89 6.78 10.53 3.72
C MET A 89 7.33 9.21 4.26
N LEU A 90 7.12 8.10 3.54
CA LEU A 90 7.57 6.78 3.98
C LEU A 90 8.91 6.38 3.39
N GLY A 91 9.23 6.77 2.15
CA GLY A 91 10.47 6.37 1.48
C GLY A 91 10.35 5.13 0.59
N ASP A 92 11.34 4.96 -0.28
CA ASP A 92 11.46 3.82 -1.20
C ASP A 92 12.03 2.56 -0.50
N GLU A 93 12.84 2.74 0.55
CA GLU A 93 13.40 1.63 1.33
C GLU A 93 12.29 0.89 2.08
N GLU A 94 11.35 1.63 2.65
CA GLU A 94 10.20 1.11 3.37
C GLU A 94 9.19 0.46 2.42
N CYS A 95 9.09 0.95 1.18
CA CYS A 95 8.37 0.26 0.11
C CYS A 95 8.95 -1.13 -0.13
N CYS A 96 10.28 -1.25 -0.18
CA CYS A 96 10.97 -2.52 -0.37
C CYS A 96 10.77 -3.45 0.83
N MET A 97 10.91 -2.94 2.06
CA MET A 97 10.69 -3.74 3.28
C MET A 97 9.25 -4.24 3.38
N PHE A 98 8.27 -3.38 3.08
CA PHE A 98 6.87 -3.77 3.06
C PHE A 98 6.62 -4.85 2.00
N GLY A 99 7.22 -4.73 0.82
CA GLY A 99 7.12 -5.70 -0.24
C GLY A 99 7.64 -7.09 0.11
N LEU A 100 8.78 -7.16 0.80
CA LEU A 100 9.34 -8.42 1.29
C LEU A 100 8.41 -9.09 2.30
N HIS A 101 7.92 -8.34 3.30
CA HIS A 101 6.93 -8.84 4.26
C HIS A 101 5.64 -9.30 3.59
N PHE A 102 5.16 -8.54 2.60
CA PHE A 102 3.95 -8.87 1.86
C PHE A 102 4.09 -10.21 1.11
N ILE A 103 5.24 -10.46 0.49
CA ILE A 103 5.55 -11.73 -0.19
C ILE A 103 5.62 -12.90 0.79
N GLU A 104 6.29 -12.72 1.93
CA GLU A 104 6.42 -13.78 2.95
C GLU A 104 5.07 -14.22 3.53
N ASP A 105 4.11 -13.28 3.65
CA ASP A 105 2.77 -13.56 4.17
C ASP A 105 1.78 -14.10 3.11
N THR A 106 2.04 -13.88 1.81
CA THR A 106 1.11 -14.25 0.72
C THR A 106 1.55 -15.43 -0.14
N LEU A 107 2.85 -15.74 -0.24
CA LEU A 107 3.33 -16.91 -0.98
C LEU A 107 3.71 -18.03 0.00
N PRO A 108 3.15 -19.26 -0.15
CA PRO A 108 3.56 -20.37 0.67
C PRO A 108 5.05 -20.62 0.47
N THR A 109 5.80 -20.64 1.56
CA THR A 109 7.19 -21.11 1.57
C THR A 109 7.23 -22.57 1.05
N PRO A 110 8.26 -22.92 0.24
CA PRO A 110 8.35 -24.23 -0.40
C PRO A 110 8.44 -25.40 0.59
#